data_AF-A0A8B7Y625-F1
#
_entry.id   AF-A0A8B7Y625-F1
#
_cell.length_a   1.000
_cell.length_b   1.000
_cell.length_c   1.000
_cell.angle_alpha   90.00
_cell.angle_beta   90.00
_cell.angle_gamma   90.00
#
_symmetry.space_group_name_H-M   'P 1'
#
loop_
_entity.id
_entity.type
_entity.pdbx_description
1 polymer ?
#
loop_
_entity_poly.entity_id
_entity_poly.type
_entity_poly.pdbx_seq_one_letter_code
_entity_poly.pdbx_strand_id
1 'polypeptide(L)'
;MSSPSLSNLTIVGCLLLQASVFTTALDATQISDWSFIVKCHLERIFISLGVSFAFGSTLMKTYRIHAIFTLAVKRFKQIDLPDWKLISGVFGLVLTDCVIFVTWIAVDVMTVHTVTLKPRLDMTEPEKEIFDVPEIRYCASTHEVYFIAALYITKGIVLTFGLFLAWETRNIAVSRLSDSKSIAASVYIVALSIALTIPTIASVNDDANITVLVAGVVIVTVSTSVLCLNFVPKVYVLLTMQDRDITLSMMQSMGYGKPTEPTAANTSHLSSGTETTGHTVRLRLKLDQKQGELNQLLSEVRLKFCERTGDATSFEGAFYDVTNHVEQ
;
A
#
# COMPACT_ATOMS: atom_id res chain seq x y z
N MET A 1 -8.86 3.85 -9.98
CA MET A 1 -9.93 3.59 -8.99
C MET A 1 -9.32 3.07 -7.68
N SER A 2 -8.56 3.91 -6.98
CA SER A 2 -8.03 3.62 -5.63
C SER A 2 -8.43 4.76 -4.70
N SER A 3 -9.03 4.48 -3.55
CA SER A 3 -9.36 5.53 -2.57
C SER A 3 -8.08 6.24 -2.12
N PRO A 4 -7.93 7.56 -2.34
CA PRO A 4 -6.76 8.32 -1.91
C PRO A 4 -6.56 8.23 -0.40
N SER A 5 -7.66 8.23 0.35
CA SER A 5 -7.67 8.21 1.82
C SER A 5 -7.01 6.95 2.39
N LEU A 6 -7.31 5.76 1.84
CA LEU A 6 -6.66 4.52 2.27
C LEU A 6 -5.15 4.54 1.95
N SER A 7 -4.77 5.08 0.79
CA SER A 7 -3.35 5.25 0.46
C SER A 7 -2.63 6.16 1.46
N ASN A 8 -3.25 7.27 1.88
CA ASN A 8 -2.69 8.17 2.89
C ASN A 8 -2.52 7.47 4.25
N LEU A 9 -3.49 6.66 4.67
CA LEU A 9 -3.37 5.87 5.92
C LEU A 9 -2.21 4.87 5.86
N THR A 10 -1.93 4.27 4.70
CA THR A 10 -0.76 3.41 4.53
C THR A 10 0.54 4.18 4.75
N ILE A 11 0.64 5.41 4.21
CA ILE A 11 1.82 6.28 4.40
C ILE A 11 2.00 6.61 5.89
N VAL A 12 0.92 7.03 6.56
CA VAL A 12 0.96 7.33 8.01
C VAL A 12 1.46 6.13 8.80
N GLY A 13 0.96 4.92 8.50
CA GLY A 13 1.44 3.70 9.14
C GLY A 13 2.94 3.44 8.89
N CYS A 14 3.39 3.58 7.65
CA CYS A 14 4.81 3.42 7.30
C CYS A 14 5.71 4.45 8.00
N LEU A 15 5.26 5.71 8.14
CA LEU A 15 5.99 6.76 8.85
C LEU A 15 6.09 6.46 10.35
N LEU A 16 5.02 5.94 10.97
CA LEU A 16 5.07 5.51 12.37
C LEU A 16 6.06 4.35 12.58
N LEU A 17 6.12 3.39 11.65
CA LEU A 17 7.11 2.31 11.70
C LEU A 17 8.55 2.81 11.53
N GLN A 18 8.77 3.84 10.71
CA GLN A 18 10.10 4.44 10.58
C GLN A 18 10.46 5.23 11.85
N ALA A 19 9.50 5.97 12.42
CA ALA A 19 9.68 6.68 13.68
C ALA A 19 10.01 5.72 14.83
N SER A 20 9.41 4.52 14.86
CA SER A 20 9.73 3.54 15.90
C SER A 20 11.19 3.07 15.83
N VAL A 21 11.71 2.79 14.64
CA VAL A 21 13.12 2.40 14.46
C VAL A 21 14.05 3.52 14.94
N PHE A 22 13.71 4.77 14.63
CA PHE A 22 14.45 5.92 15.15
C PHE A 22 14.42 5.95 16.68
N THR A 23 13.24 5.79 17.30
CA THR A 23 13.14 5.76 18.77
C THR A 23 13.90 4.59 19.41
N THR A 24 13.96 3.42 18.77
CA THR A 24 14.75 2.28 19.27
C THR A 24 16.25 2.60 19.20
N ALA A 25 16.70 3.20 18.10
CA ALA A 25 18.11 3.48 17.83
C ALA A 25 18.69 4.66 18.63
N LEU A 26 17.86 5.48 19.26
CA LEU A 26 18.34 6.56 20.12
C LEU A 26 19.02 5.97 21.37
N ASP A 27 20.31 6.23 21.50
CA ASP A 27 21.10 5.91 22.68
C ASP A 27 20.59 6.75 23.87
N ALA A 28 20.12 6.06 24.90
CA ALA A 28 19.47 6.63 26.08
C ALA A 28 20.30 6.45 27.36
N THR A 29 21.61 6.20 27.22
CA THR A 29 22.53 5.95 28.33
C THR A 29 22.47 7.00 29.45
N GLN A 30 22.28 8.28 29.14
CA GLN A 30 22.24 9.38 30.13
C GLN A 30 20.83 9.92 30.45
N ILE A 31 19.76 9.22 30.03
CA ILE A 31 18.40 9.70 30.18
C ILE A 31 17.81 9.29 31.55
N SER A 32 17.00 10.17 32.16
CA SER A 32 16.28 9.90 33.40
C SER A 32 15.33 8.68 33.27
N ASP A 33 15.09 7.97 34.37
CA ASP A 33 14.24 6.76 34.35
C ASP A 33 12.85 7.02 33.79
N TRP A 34 12.23 8.15 34.13
CA TRP A 34 10.90 8.51 33.63
C TRP A 34 10.89 8.69 32.10
N SER A 35 11.88 9.40 31.55
CA SER A 35 12.00 9.60 30.11
C SER A 35 12.34 8.28 29.38
N PHE A 36 13.09 7.38 30.03
CA PHE A 36 13.36 6.04 29.50
C PHE A 36 12.08 5.19 29.41
N ILE A 37 11.22 5.23 30.43
CA ILE A 37 9.91 4.56 30.43
C ILE A 37 9.02 5.10 29.30
N VAL A 38 8.98 6.42 29.11
CA VAL A 38 8.22 7.05 28.02
C VAL A 38 8.72 6.58 26.65
N LYS A 39 10.05 6.53 26.44
CA LYS A 39 10.65 5.96 25.22
C LYS A 39 10.18 4.53 24.97
N CYS A 40 10.23 3.66 25.99
CA CYS A 40 9.78 2.27 25.89
C CYS A 40 8.30 2.11 25.54
N HIS A 41 7.43 3.01 26.00
CA HIS A 41 6.03 3.03 25.61
C HIS A 41 5.86 3.52 24.18
N LEU A 42 6.50 4.64 23.82
CA LEU A 42 6.40 5.23 22.48
C LEU A 42 6.86 4.25 21.40
N GLU A 43 7.96 3.55 21.63
CA GLU A 43 8.48 2.53 20.72
C GLU A 43 7.44 1.44 20.41
N ARG A 44 6.85 0.84 21.46
CA ARG A 44 5.80 -0.19 21.30
C ARG A 44 4.53 0.35 20.65
N ILE A 45 4.10 1.55 21.04
CA ILE A 45 2.91 2.20 20.49
C ILE A 45 3.11 2.49 19.00
N PHE A 46 4.23 3.07 18.61
CA PHE A 46 4.53 3.40 17.22
C PHE A 46 4.60 2.15 16.34
N ILE A 47 5.25 1.07 16.79
CA ILE A 47 5.27 -0.20 16.07
C ILE A 47 3.84 -0.72 15.87
N SER A 48 3.08 -0.84 16.95
CA SER A 48 1.75 -1.46 16.90
C SER A 48 0.75 -0.64 16.07
N LEU A 49 0.69 0.67 16.28
CA LEU A 49 -0.17 1.57 15.51
C LEU A 49 0.27 1.65 14.06
N GLY A 50 1.58 1.71 13.81
CA GLY A 50 2.15 1.72 12.47
C GLY A 50 1.75 0.48 11.66
N VAL A 51 1.86 -0.71 12.27
CA VAL A 51 1.38 -1.96 11.67
C VAL A 51 -0.12 -1.90 11.39
N SER A 52 -0.95 -1.44 12.34
CA SER A 52 -2.41 -1.38 12.13
C SER A 52 -2.83 -0.43 11.03
N PHE A 53 -2.24 0.77 10.95
CA PHE A 53 -2.54 1.70 9.88
C PHE A 53 -2.08 1.18 8.51
N ALA A 54 -0.84 0.68 8.42
CA ALA A 54 -0.26 0.21 7.17
C ALA A 54 -0.96 -1.06 6.65
N PHE A 55 -1.06 -2.07 7.52
CA PHE A 55 -1.62 -3.36 7.17
C PHE A 55 -3.15 -3.30 7.11
N GLY A 56 -3.82 -2.66 8.07
CA GLY A 56 -5.27 -2.48 8.06
C GLY A 56 -5.76 -1.74 6.81
N SER A 57 -5.05 -0.69 6.36
CA SER A 57 -5.38 -0.04 5.09
C SER A 57 -5.19 -0.97 3.88
N THR A 58 -4.10 -1.73 3.85
CA THR A 58 -3.81 -2.69 2.77
C THR A 58 -4.88 -3.78 2.72
N LEU A 59 -5.31 -4.29 3.87
CA LEU A 59 -6.43 -5.22 3.99
C LEU A 59 -7.72 -4.67 3.43
N MET A 60 -8.09 -3.43 3.79
CA MET A 60 -9.33 -2.83 3.31
C MET A 60 -9.31 -2.60 1.80
N LYS A 61 -8.14 -2.31 1.22
CA LYS A 61 -7.97 -2.26 -0.24
C LYS A 61 -8.18 -3.64 -0.87
N THR A 62 -7.56 -4.69 -0.34
CA THR A 62 -7.73 -6.07 -0.82
C THR A 62 -9.18 -6.55 -0.65
N TYR A 63 -9.82 -6.21 0.46
CA TYR A 63 -11.23 -6.50 0.72
C TYR A 63 -12.14 -5.81 -0.30
N ARG A 64 -11.90 -4.54 -0.62
CA ARG A 64 -12.65 -3.83 -1.67
C ARG A 64 -12.54 -4.56 -3.01
N ILE A 65 -11.32 -4.96 -3.38
CA ILE A 65 -11.06 -5.71 -4.61
C ILE A 65 -11.86 -7.02 -4.59
N HIS A 66 -11.68 -7.82 -3.54
CA HIS A 66 -12.42 -9.07 -3.35
C HIS A 66 -13.93 -8.86 -3.45
N ALA A 67 -14.50 -7.91 -2.70
CA ALA A 67 -15.93 -7.62 -2.71
C ALA A 67 -16.44 -7.23 -4.10
N ILE A 68 -15.74 -6.33 -4.80
CA ILE A 68 -16.12 -5.93 -6.17
C ILE A 68 -16.11 -7.15 -7.08
N PHE A 69 -15.08 -7.98 -7.05
CA PHE A 69 -15.00 -9.13 -7.95
C PHE A 69 -15.98 -10.24 -7.61
N THR A 70 -16.09 -10.64 -6.34
CA THR A 70 -17.04 -11.67 -5.92
C THR A 70 -18.47 -11.26 -6.24
N LEU A 71 -18.83 -9.99 -6.07
CA LEU A 71 -20.20 -9.52 -6.26
C LEU A 71 -20.50 -9.13 -7.70
N ALA A 72 -19.57 -8.54 -8.43
CA ALA A 72 -19.76 -8.25 -9.86
C ALA A 72 -19.86 -9.54 -10.68
N VAL A 73 -18.99 -10.53 -10.42
CA VAL A 73 -18.95 -11.77 -11.22
C VAL A 73 -20.02 -12.78 -10.80
N LYS A 74 -20.31 -12.94 -9.50
CA LYS A 74 -21.30 -13.95 -9.05
C LYS A 74 -22.73 -13.43 -9.00
N ARG A 75 -22.95 -12.12 -8.96
CA ARG A 75 -24.28 -11.53 -8.72
C ARG A 75 -24.67 -10.48 -9.77
N PHE A 76 -23.85 -10.23 -10.79
CA PHE A 76 -24.04 -9.19 -11.83
C PHE A 76 -24.56 -7.86 -11.27
N LYS A 77 -24.09 -7.49 -10.06
CA LYS A 77 -24.55 -6.30 -9.34
C LYS A 77 -23.37 -5.37 -9.10
N GLN A 78 -23.44 -4.17 -9.66
CA GLN A 78 -22.50 -3.11 -9.33
C GLN A 78 -22.79 -2.61 -7.91
N ILE A 79 -21.76 -2.65 -7.05
CA ILE A 79 -21.85 -2.17 -5.67
C ILE A 79 -20.86 -1.03 -5.53
N ASP A 80 -21.38 0.12 -5.12
CA ASP A 80 -20.56 1.24 -4.68
C ASP A 80 -20.33 1.09 -3.17
N LEU A 81 -19.12 0.71 -2.79
CA LEU A 81 -18.76 0.51 -1.38
C LEU A 81 -18.18 1.83 -0.87
N PRO A 82 -18.88 2.57 0.01
CA PRO A 82 -18.48 3.90 0.39
C PRO A 82 -17.20 3.86 1.22
N ASP A 83 -16.23 4.71 0.86
CA ASP A 83 -14.90 4.80 1.48
C ASP A 83 -14.95 4.96 3.02
N TRP A 84 -15.98 5.62 3.55
CA TRP A 84 -16.19 5.78 4.99
C TRP A 84 -16.26 4.44 5.76
N LYS A 85 -16.93 3.42 5.19
CA LYS A 85 -17.04 2.10 5.84
C LYS A 85 -15.69 1.39 5.91
N LEU A 86 -14.86 1.55 4.88
CA LEU A 86 -13.53 0.93 4.82
C LEU A 86 -12.58 1.61 5.81
N ILE A 87 -12.61 2.95 5.85
CA ILE A 87 -11.84 3.75 6.79
C ILE A 87 -12.23 3.41 8.23
N SER A 88 -13.53 3.27 8.52
CA SER A 88 -14.02 2.84 9.83
C SER A 88 -13.45 1.48 10.25
N GLY A 89 -13.24 0.55 9.32
CA GLY A 89 -12.59 -0.73 9.60
C GLY A 89 -11.14 -0.57 10.07
N VAL A 90 -10.36 0.30 9.42
CA VAL A 90 -8.97 0.59 9.83
C VAL A 90 -8.92 1.23 11.21
N PHE A 91 -9.79 2.22 11.46
CA PHE A 91 -9.86 2.87 12.77
C PHE A 91 -10.32 1.92 13.87
N GLY A 92 -11.18 0.93 13.57
CA GLY A 92 -11.54 -0.11 14.53
C GLY A 92 -10.34 -0.95 14.99
N LEU A 93 -9.44 -1.30 14.06
CA LEU A 93 -8.19 -2.02 14.39
C LEU A 93 -7.26 -1.17 15.26
N VAL A 94 -7.08 0.10 14.89
CA VAL A 94 -6.26 1.06 15.66
C VAL A 94 -6.84 1.31 17.05
N LEU A 95 -8.17 1.45 17.15
CA LEU A 95 -8.85 1.63 18.43
C LEU A 95 -8.61 0.43 19.36
N THR A 96 -8.60 -0.78 18.79
CA THR A 96 -8.30 -2.00 19.54
C THR A 96 -6.90 -1.94 20.16
N ASP A 97 -5.89 -1.50 19.39
CA ASP A 97 -4.53 -1.30 19.93
C ASP A 97 -4.49 -0.25 21.03
N CYS A 98 -5.16 0.90 20.81
CA CYS A 98 -5.22 1.98 21.80
C CYS A 98 -5.85 1.49 23.11
N VAL A 99 -6.94 0.72 23.07
CA VAL A 99 -7.57 0.15 24.27
C VAL A 99 -6.61 -0.78 25.00
N ILE A 100 -5.87 -1.64 24.28
CA ILE A 100 -4.88 -2.54 24.88
C ILE A 100 -3.78 -1.74 25.58
N PHE A 101 -3.21 -0.72 24.92
CA PHE A 101 -2.16 0.11 25.53
C PHE A 101 -2.65 0.96 26.71
N VAL A 102 -3.83 1.57 26.60
CA VAL A 102 -4.41 2.34 27.71
C VAL A 102 -4.63 1.43 28.92
N THR A 103 -5.14 0.21 28.69
CA THR A 103 -5.31 -0.79 29.76
C THR A 103 -3.95 -1.20 30.33
N TRP A 104 -2.94 -1.42 29.49
CA TRP A 104 -1.59 -1.76 29.93
C TRP A 104 -1.02 -0.67 30.85
N ILE A 105 -1.00 0.58 30.39
CA ILE A 105 -0.46 1.72 31.14
C ILE A 105 -1.22 1.93 32.47
N ALA A 106 -2.53 1.69 32.49
CA ALA A 106 -3.35 1.87 33.69
C ALA A 106 -3.18 0.75 34.74
N VAL A 107 -2.96 -0.50 34.30
CA VAL A 107 -2.95 -1.67 35.17
C VAL A 107 -1.53 -2.05 35.60
N ASP A 108 -0.55 -1.93 34.72
CA ASP A 108 0.78 -2.52 34.89
C ASP A 108 1.87 -1.47 34.65
N VAL A 109 2.39 -0.92 35.76
CA VAL A 109 3.42 0.13 35.76
C VAL A 109 4.76 -0.46 35.38
N MET A 110 5.36 0.05 34.31
CA MET A 110 6.66 -0.44 33.84
C MET A 110 7.80 0.16 34.66
N THR A 111 8.76 -0.70 35.00
CA THR A 111 9.98 -0.31 35.70
C THR A 111 11.21 -0.46 34.81
N VAL A 112 12.22 0.37 35.04
CA VAL A 112 13.50 0.28 34.34
C VAL A 112 14.37 -0.75 35.06
N HIS A 113 14.89 -1.71 34.31
CA HIS A 113 15.86 -2.69 34.77
C HIS A 113 17.19 -2.48 34.04
N THR A 114 18.29 -2.69 34.76
CA THR A 114 19.65 -2.60 34.23
C THR A 114 20.35 -3.93 34.43
N VAL A 115 20.94 -4.46 33.36
CA VAL A 115 21.77 -5.66 33.41
C VAL A 115 23.19 -5.28 33.02
N THR A 116 24.13 -5.56 33.93
CA THR A 116 25.57 -5.41 33.72
C THR A 116 26.10 -6.65 33.00
N LEU A 117 26.77 -6.42 31.88
CA LEU A 117 27.43 -7.46 31.09
C LEU A 117 28.85 -7.72 31.64
N LYS A 118 29.49 -8.78 31.14
CA LYS A 118 30.86 -9.11 31.52
C LYS A 118 31.83 -7.96 31.16
N PRO A 119 32.77 -7.60 32.06
CA PRO A 119 33.77 -6.57 31.80
C PRO A 119 34.60 -6.95 30.57
N ARG A 120 34.81 -5.99 29.68
CA ARG A 120 35.73 -6.11 28.53
C ARG A 120 36.96 -5.26 28.83
N LEU A 121 38.15 -5.79 28.55
CA LEU A 121 39.38 -5.03 28.70
C LEU A 121 39.38 -3.92 27.64
N ASP A 122 39.56 -2.68 28.08
CA ASP A 122 39.76 -1.57 27.16
C ASP A 122 41.14 -1.71 26.51
N MET A 123 41.13 -1.96 25.20
CA MET A 123 42.36 -2.15 24.41
C MET A 123 42.97 -0.81 23.96
N THR A 124 42.35 0.32 24.32
CA THR A 124 42.82 1.67 23.96
C THR A 124 44.08 2.06 24.73
N GLU A 125 44.18 1.66 26.01
CA GLU A 125 45.35 1.86 26.86
C GLU A 125 45.66 0.58 27.67
N PRO A 126 46.28 -0.44 27.05
CA PRO A 126 46.46 -1.77 27.67
C PRO A 126 47.34 -1.76 28.92
N GLU A 127 48.13 -0.71 29.13
CA GLU A 127 48.96 -0.51 30.32
C GLU A 127 48.20 -0.07 31.56
N LYS A 128 46.96 0.44 31.42
CA LYS A 128 46.16 0.96 32.53
C LYS A 128 45.15 -0.05 33.09
N GLU A 129 45.06 -1.27 32.52
CA GLU A 129 44.12 -2.33 32.91
C GLU A 129 42.69 -1.80 33.17
N ILE A 130 42.20 -0.91 32.29
CA ILE A 130 40.85 -0.35 32.40
C ILE A 130 39.86 -1.39 31.87
N PHE A 131 38.80 -1.65 32.65
CA PHE A 131 37.73 -2.55 32.25
C PHE A 131 36.46 -1.75 31.97
N ASP A 132 35.97 -1.82 30.75
CA ASP A 132 34.67 -1.30 30.37
C ASP A 132 33.60 -2.32 30.74
N VAL A 133 32.64 -1.92 31.57
CA VAL A 133 31.48 -2.73 31.95
C VAL A 133 30.27 -2.21 31.18
N PRO A 134 29.82 -2.89 30.10
CA PRO A 134 28.65 -2.44 29.37
C PRO A 134 27.37 -2.69 30.19
N GLU A 135 26.49 -1.70 30.22
CA GLU A 135 25.18 -1.77 30.88
C GLU A 135 24.05 -1.71 29.85
N ILE A 136 23.11 -2.66 29.93
CA ILE A 136 21.88 -2.63 29.12
C ILE A 136 20.72 -2.23 30.02
N ARG A 137 20.04 -1.13 29.67
CA ARG A 137 18.78 -0.71 30.28
C ARG A 137 17.61 -1.20 29.44
N TYR A 138 16.59 -1.79 30.07
CA TYR A 138 15.35 -2.21 29.41
C TYR A 138 14.16 -1.96 30.31
N CYS A 139 12.98 -1.85 29.71
CA CYS A 139 11.73 -1.74 30.45
C CYS A 139 11.08 -3.12 30.53
N ALA A 140 10.71 -3.53 31.74
CA ALA A 140 9.94 -4.74 31.95
C ALA A 140 8.80 -4.48 32.93
N SER A 141 7.80 -5.35 32.89
CA SER A 141 6.78 -5.39 33.92
C SER A 141 6.31 -6.81 34.21
N THR A 142 5.72 -7.02 35.39
CA THR A 142 5.28 -8.33 35.87
C THR A 142 4.26 -9.02 34.95
N HIS A 143 3.36 -8.27 34.32
CA HIS A 143 2.27 -8.82 33.50
C HIS A 143 2.41 -8.49 32.01
N GLU A 144 3.60 -8.03 31.56
CA GLU A 144 3.82 -7.59 30.18
C GLU A 144 3.52 -8.67 29.15
N VAL A 145 3.79 -9.93 29.47
CA VAL A 145 3.58 -11.08 28.58
C VAL A 145 2.12 -11.18 28.14
N TYR A 146 1.15 -10.87 29.01
CA TYR A 146 -0.27 -10.94 28.67
C TYR A 146 -0.68 -9.87 27.67
N PHE A 147 -0.20 -8.64 27.84
CA PHE A 147 -0.49 -7.54 26.91
C PHE A 147 0.22 -7.72 25.57
N ILE A 148 1.48 -8.16 25.61
CA ILE A 148 2.26 -8.51 24.42
C ILE A 148 1.55 -9.63 23.64
N ALA A 149 1.12 -10.69 24.33
CA ALA A 149 0.37 -11.79 23.71
C ALA A 149 -0.95 -11.32 23.10
N ALA A 150 -1.71 -10.46 23.78
CA ALA A 150 -2.95 -9.89 23.26
C ALA A 150 -2.72 -9.08 21.96
N LEU A 151 -1.66 -8.27 21.91
CA LEU A 151 -1.26 -7.55 20.70
C LEU A 151 -0.90 -8.53 19.57
N TYR A 152 -0.02 -9.50 19.83
CA TYR A 152 0.41 -10.46 18.82
C TYR A 152 -0.74 -11.31 18.27
N ILE A 153 -1.65 -11.77 19.12
CA ILE A 153 -2.85 -12.52 18.69
C ILE A 153 -3.71 -11.65 17.78
N THR A 154 -3.96 -10.39 18.17
CA THR A 154 -4.73 -9.44 17.37
C THR A 154 -4.08 -9.21 16.01
N LYS A 155 -2.77 -8.96 15.95
CA LYS A 155 -2.04 -8.82 14.69
C LYS A 155 -2.04 -10.10 13.86
N GLY A 156 -1.91 -11.26 14.50
CA GLY A 156 -1.93 -12.57 13.86
C GLY A 156 -3.25 -12.84 13.16
N ILE A 157 -4.38 -12.62 13.83
CA ILE A 157 -5.72 -12.78 13.24
C ILE A 157 -5.88 -11.88 12.01
N VAL A 158 -5.48 -10.62 12.15
CA VAL A 158 -5.54 -9.61 11.08
C VAL A 158 -4.66 -10.06 9.90
N LEU A 159 -3.44 -10.53 10.16
CA LEU A 159 -2.50 -11.03 9.15
C LEU A 159 -3.03 -12.26 8.41
N THR A 160 -3.54 -13.25 9.14
CA THR A 160 -4.13 -14.48 8.57
C THR A 160 -5.33 -14.14 7.68
N PHE A 161 -6.22 -13.26 8.15
CA PHE A 161 -7.34 -12.79 7.34
C PHE A 161 -6.87 -12.08 6.07
N GLY A 162 -5.81 -11.28 6.15
CA GLY A 162 -5.20 -10.66 4.98
C GLY A 162 -4.63 -11.62 3.97
N LEU A 163 -3.94 -12.64 4.46
CA LEU A 163 -3.37 -13.68 3.62
C LEU A 163 -4.47 -14.46 2.90
N PHE A 164 -5.56 -14.78 3.61
CA PHE A 164 -6.75 -15.41 3.03
C PHE A 164 -7.36 -14.55 1.91
N LEU A 165 -7.57 -13.25 2.14
CA LEU A 165 -8.08 -12.34 1.11
C LEU A 165 -7.10 -12.19 -0.07
N ALA A 166 -5.80 -12.12 0.19
CA ALA A 166 -4.77 -12.06 -0.86
C ALA A 166 -4.72 -13.35 -1.69
N TRP A 167 -4.99 -14.50 -1.07
CA TRP A 167 -5.07 -15.79 -1.75
C TRP A 167 -6.29 -15.87 -2.69
N GLU A 168 -7.47 -15.53 -2.17
CA GLU A 168 -8.72 -15.51 -2.96
C GLU A 168 -8.64 -14.53 -4.14
N THR A 169 -7.99 -13.38 -3.93
CA THR A 169 -7.83 -12.37 -4.99
C THR A 169 -6.75 -12.70 -6.02
N ARG A 170 -5.89 -13.71 -5.78
CA ARG A 170 -4.77 -14.04 -6.68
C ARG A 170 -5.24 -14.46 -8.07
N ASN A 171 -6.23 -15.35 -8.16
CA ASN A 171 -6.71 -15.86 -9.45
C ASN A 171 -7.41 -14.76 -10.28
N ILE A 172 -8.04 -13.83 -9.57
CA ILE A 172 -8.79 -12.72 -10.12
C ILE A 172 -7.84 -11.60 -10.61
N ALA A 173 -6.74 -11.39 -9.88
CA ALA A 173 -5.69 -10.44 -10.23
C ALA A 173 -4.95 -10.79 -11.54
N VAL A 174 -5.07 -12.02 -12.05
CA VAL A 174 -4.48 -12.42 -13.34
C VAL A 174 -5.22 -11.77 -14.52
N SER A 175 -6.52 -11.48 -14.38
CA SER A 175 -7.38 -11.08 -15.50
C SER A 175 -7.69 -9.58 -15.59
N ARG A 176 -7.43 -8.78 -14.55
CA ARG A 176 -7.71 -7.33 -14.56
C ARG A 176 -6.65 -6.54 -13.77
N LEU A 177 -5.84 -5.77 -14.50
CA LEU A 177 -4.94 -4.68 -14.04
C LEU A 177 -3.83 -5.05 -13.02
N SER A 178 -2.60 -4.67 -13.35
CA SER A 178 -1.36 -4.82 -12.55
C SER A 178 -1.45 -4.28 -11.11
N ASP A 179 -2.36 -3.34 -10.84
CA ASP A 179 -2.54 -2.71 -9.53
C ASP A 179 -2.98 -3.69 -8.44
N SER A 180 -3.78 -4.70 -8.79
CA SER A 180 -4.24 -5.71 -7.82
C SER A 180 -3.11 -6.66 -7.40
N LYS A 181 -2.18 -6.96 -8.32
CA LYS A 181 -1.03 -7.82 -8.07
C LYS A 181 -0.05 -7.21 -7.07
N SER A 182 0.20 -5.89 -7.17
CA SER A 182 1.14 -5.23 -6.26
C SER A 182 0.60 -5.14 -4.83
N ILE A 183 -0.71 -4.96 -4.67
CA ILE A 183 -1.37 -4.98 -3.35
C ILE A 183 -1.27 -6.37 -2.72
N ALA A 184 -1.58 -7.44 -3.45
CA ALA A 184 -1.43 -8.81 -2.94
C ALA A 184 0.04 -9.15 -2.62
N ALA A 185 0.99 -8.74 -3.49
CA ALA A 185 2.42 -8.91 -3.25
C ALA A 185 2.88 -8.23 -1.95
N SER A 186 2.34 -7.04 -1.63
CA SER A 186 2.68 -6.35 -0.38
C SER A 186 2.28 -7.13 0.88
N VAL A 187 1.12 -7.81 0.86
CA VAL A 187 0.67 -8.69 1.95
C VAL A 187 1.60 -9.90 2.09
N TYR A 188 1.99 -10.51 0.96
CA TYR A 188 2.90 -11.66 0.97
C TYR A 188 4.30 -11.31 1.49
N ILE A 189 4.87 -10.16 1.10
CA ILE A 189 6.19 -9.73 1.60
C ILE A 189 6.16 -9.53 3.12
N VAL A 190 5.10 -8.93 3.67
CA VAL A 190 4.96 -8.77 5.11
C VAL A 190 4.89 -10.13 5.81
N ALA A 191 4.02 -11.03 5.34
CA ALA A 191 3.90 -12.37 5.94
C ALA A 191 5.22 -13.17 5.88
N LEU A 192 5.89 -13.14 4.73
CA LEU A 192 7.20 -13.78 4.54
C LEU A 192 8.26 -13.19 5.46
N SER A 193 8.31 -11.85 5.57
CA SER A 193 9.27 -11.19 6.44
C SER A 193 9.09 -11.58 7.91
N ILE A 194 7.85 -11.73 8.39
CA ILE A 194 7.58 -12.18 9.76
C ILE A 194 8.05 -13.62 9.95
N ALA A 195 7.74 -14.50 9.00
CA ALA A 195 8.16 -15.90 9.03
C ALA A 195 9.68 -16.07 9.07
N LEU A 196 10.44 -15.17 8.43
CA LEU A 196 11.90 -15.16 8.45
C LEU A 196 12.47 -14.46 9.68
N THR A 197 11.86 -13.37 10.13
CA THR A 197 12.42 -12.52 11.21
C THR A 197 12.35 -13.20 12.58
N ILE A 198 11.27 -13.94 12.88
CA ILE A 198 11.12 -14.65 14.16
C ILE A 198 12.29 -15.60 14.44
N PRO A 199 12.64 -16.56 13.54
CA PRO A 199 13.77 -17.44 13.78
C PRO A 199 15.11 -16.70 13.76
N THR A 200 15.26 -15.64 12.96
CA THR A 200 16.48 -14.83 12.98
C THR A 200 16.69 -14.17 14.33
N ILE A 201 15.68 -13.50 14.90
CA ILE A 201 15.77 -12.88 16.23
C ILE A 201 16.06 -13.94 17.30
N ALA A 202 15.43 -15.11 17.22
CA ALA A 202 15.71 -16.21 18.15
C ALA A 202 17.16 -16.71 18.07
N SER A 203 17.81 -16.61 16.91
CA SER A 203 19.20 -17.04 16.71
C SER A 203 20.26 -16.01 17.14
N VAL A 204 19.91 -14.73 17.21
CA VAL A 204 20.84 -13.62 17.57
C VAL A 204 20.51 -12.97 18.91
N ASN A 205 19.66 -13.61 19.72
CA ASN A 205 19.19 -13.08 20.99
C ASN A 205 20.28 -12.88 22.05
N ASP A 206 21.48 -13.43 21.83
CA ASP A 206 22.65 -13.26 22.69
C ASP A 206 23.19 -11.82 22.69
N ASP A 207 22.97 -11.08 21.59
CA ASP A 207 23.45 -9.70 21.45
C ASP A 207 22.28 -8.75 21.13
N ALA A 208 22.00 -7.85 22.09
CA ALA A 208 20.92 -6.88 21.98
C ALA A 208 21.15 -5.90 20.82
N ASN A 209 22.41 -5.52 20.54
CA ASN A 209 22.71 -4.58 19.45
C ASN A 209 22.42 -5.23 18.09
N ILE A 210 22.78 -6.50 17.92
CA ILE A 210 22.48 -7.26 16.70
C ILE A 210 20.97 -7.47 16.55
N THR A 211 20.28 -7.81 17.64
CA THR A 211 18.82 -7.97 17.62
C THR A 211 18.10 -6.69 17.19
N VAL A 212 18.48 -5.54 17.75
CA VAL A 212 17.93 -4.23 17.38
C VAL A 212 18.25 -3.87 15.93
N LEU A 213 19.49 -4.10 15.50
CA LEU A 213 19.91 -3.84 14.11
C LEU A 213 19.10 -4.66 13.11
N VAL A 214 18.97 -5.97 13.35
CA VAL A 214 18.19 -6.88 12.50
C VAL A 214 16.73 -6.45 12.45
N ALA A 215 16.11 -6.20 13.60
CA ALA A 215 14.71 -5.76 13.66
C ALA A 215 14.50 -4.43 12.91
N GLY A 216 15.39 -3.45 13.11
CA GLY A 216 15.35 -2.16 12.43
C GLY A 216 15.48 -2.28 10.91
N VAL A 217 16.45 -3.05 10.43
CA VAL A 217 16.67 -3.29 8.98
C VAL A 217 15.44 -3.97 8.36
N VAL A 218 14.87 -4.98 9.03
CA VAL A 218 13.65 -5.64 8.56
C VAL A 218 12.49 -4.64 8.46
N ILE A 219 12.23 -3.86 9.52
CA ILE A 219 11.12 -2.89 9.54
C ILE A 219 11.28 -1.87 8.41
N VAL A 220 12.47 -1.28 8.25
CA VAL A 220 12.73 -0.29 7.20
C VAL A 220 12.56 -0.90 5.81
N THR A 221 13.13 -2.07 5.57
CA THR A 221 13.10 -2.74 4.26
C THR A 221 11.68 -3.14 3.87
N VAL A 222 10.93 -3.75 4.80
CA VAL A 222 9.55 -4.18 4.57
C VAL A 222 8.63 -2.99 4.40
N SER A 223 8.72 -1.97 5.29
CA SER A 223 7.89 -0.75 5.19
C SER A 223 8.12 -0.03 3.86
N THR A 224 9.38 0.10 3.45
CA THR A 224 9.75 0.71 2.15
C THR A 224 9.23 -0.12 0.98
N SER A 225 9.37 -1.45 1.03
CA SER A 225 8.86 -2.35 -0.01
C SER A 225 7.33 -2.25 -0.17
N VAL A 226 6.59 -2.22 0.94
CA VAL A 226 5.13 -2.04 0.95
C VAL A 226 4.73 -0.70 0.36
N LEU A 227 5.45 0.38 0.70
CA LEU A 227 5.21 1.70 0.14
C LEU A 227 5.46 1.70 -1.37
N CYS A 228 6.60 1.17 -1.82
CA CYS A 228 6.93 1.07 -3.23
C CYS A 228 5.89 0.25 -4.01
N LEU A 229 5.50 -0.93 -3.54
CA LEU A 229 4.50 -1.76 -4.22
C LEU A 229 3.13 -1.09 -4.33
N ASN A 230 2.74 -0.30 -3.32
CA ASN A 230 1.45 0.40 -3.32
C ASN A 230 1.42 1.67 -4.17
N PHE A 231 2.56 2.36 -4.32
CA PHE A 231 2.63 3.67 -4.97
C PHE A 231 3.32 3.68 -6.33
N VAL A 232 4.34 2.84 -6.56
CA VAL A 232 5.09 2.79 -7.83
C VAL A 232 4.17 2.56 -9.04
N PRO A 233 3.22 1.60 -9.03
CA PRO A 233 2.31 1.40 -10.16
C PRO A 233 1.50 2.65 -10.49
N LYS A 234 1.06 3.38 -9.46
CA LYS A 234 0.24 4.60 -9.62
C LYS A 234 1.07 5.76 -10.19
N VAL A 235 2.27 5.95 -9.66
CA VAL A 235 3.19 7.00 -10.12
C VAL A 235 3.62 6.72 -11.57
N TYR A 236 3.95 5.48 -11.90
CA TYR A 236 4.32 5.08 -13.26
C TYR A 236 3.22 5.38 -14.28
N VAL A 237 1.96 5.07 -13.95
CA VAL A 237 0.81 5.37 -14.81
C VAL A 237 0.64 6.89 -14.97
N LEU A 238 0.74 7.66 -13.90
CA LEU A 238 0.63 9.12 -13.96
C LEU A 238 1.72 9.75 -14.85
N LEU A 239 2.97 9.30 -14.71
CA LEU A 239 4.09 9.79 -15.53
C LEU A 239 3.93 9.41 -17.01
N THR A 240 3.47 8.19 -17.29
CA THR A 240 3.25 7.72 -18.67
C THR A 240 2.09 8.44 -19.35
N MET A 241 1.03 8.77 -18.60
CA MET A 241 -0.10 9.55 -19.13
C MET A 241 0.31 11.01 -19.41
N GLN A 242 1.10 11.62 -18.52
CA GLN A 242 1.64 12.97 -18.74
C GLN A 242 2.52 13.03 -20.01
N ASP A 243 3.39 12.04 -20.22
CA ASP A 243 4.24 11.96 -21.41
C ASP A 243 3.43 11.81 -22.70
N ARG A 244 2.32 11.07 -22.65
CA ARG A 244 1.37 10.94 -23.76
C ARG A 244 0.60 12.23 -24.06
N ASP A 245 0.19 12.98 -23.04
CA ASP A 245 -0.48 14.28 -23.25
C ASP A 245 0.50 15.34 -23.81
N ILE A 246 1.76 15.32 -23.38
CA ILE A 246 2.83 16.19 -23.93
C ILE A 246 3.13 15.78 -25.38
N THR A 247 3.29 14.49 -25.67
CA THR A 247 3.53 13.99 -27.03
C THR A 247 2.35 14.31 -27.96
N LEU A 248 1.12 14.16 -27.48
CA LEU A 248 -0.08 14.44 -28.27
C LEU A 248 -0.26 15.94 -28.54
N SER A 249 0.12 16.81 -27.61
CA SER A 249 0.13 18.26 -27.83
C SER A 249 1.25 18.70 -28.80
N MET A 250 2.43 18.09 -28.74
CA MET A 250 3.52 18.35 -29.70
C MET A 250 3.18 17.85 -31.11
N MET A 251 2.51 16.71 -31.24
CA MET A 251 2.09 16.16 -32.54
C MET A 251 0.97 17.00 -33.19
N GLN A 252 0.12 17.65 -32.39
CA GLN A 252 -0.89 18.60 -32.88
C GLN A 252 -0.26 19.94 -33.33
N SER A 253 0.95 20.29 -32.84
CA SER A 253 1.69 21.47 -33.29
C SER A 253 2.45 21.26 -34.60
N MET A 254 2.68 20.02 -35.04
CA MET A 254 3.40 19.71 -36.29
C MET A 254 2.48 19.34 -37.47
N GLY A 255 1.17 19.35 -37.29
CA GLY A 255 0.20 18.97 -38.33
C GLY A 255 -0.88 20.01 -38.56
N TYR A 256 -0.59 21.03 -39.37
CA TYR A 256 -1.40 21.55 -40.51
C TYR A 256 -0.89 22.95 -40.89
N GLY A 257 0.09 23.01 -41.79
CA GLY A 257 0.44 24.23 -42.51
C GLY A 257 -0.40 24.35 -43.78
N LYS A 258 -1.24 25.37 -43.87
CA LYS A 258 -1.69 26.02 -45.12
C LYS A 258 -2.14 27.46 -44.83
N PRO A 259 -2.11 28.38 -45.83
CA PRO A 259 -1.55 29.73 -45.65
C PRO A 259 -2.61 30.86 -45.72
N THR A 260 -2.30 32.01 -45.07
CA THR A 260 -2.68 33.44 -45.33
C THR A 260 -4.16 33.78 -45.65
N GLU A 261 -4.84 34.81 -45.11
CA GLU A 261 -4.45 36.19 -44.78
C GLU A 261 -5.61 36.92 -44.00
N PRO A 262 -5.60 38.26 -43.72
CA PRO A 262 -5.69 38.82 -42.37
C PRO A 262 -7.05 39.49 -42.01
N THR A 263 -7.26 39.85 -40.73
CA THR A 263 -7.66 41.22 -40.27
C THR A 263 -8.22 41.25 -38.83
N ALA A 264 -7.73 42.25 -38.08
CA ALA A 264 -8.29 43.00 -36.94
C ALA A 264 -8.34 42.40 -35.51
N ALA A 265 -7.50 43.05 -34.69
CA ALA A 265 -7.50 43.28 -33.25
C ALA A 265 -8.85 43.34 -32.52
N ASN A 266 -8.89 42.82 -31.28
CA ASN A 266 -8.90 43.66 -30.07
C ASN A 266 -8.76 42.85 -28.76
N THR A 267 -8.17 43.52 -27.78
CA THR A 267 -7.63 43.03 -26.50
C THR A 267 -8.69 42.98 -25.39
N SER A 268 -8.54 42.03 -24.46
CA SER A 268 -8.59 42.15 -22.98
C SER A 268 -9.46 41.13 -22.20
N HIS A 269 -8.73 40.30 -21.43
CA HIS A 269 -9.00 39.61 -20.16
C HIS A 269 -10.42 39.55 -19.56
N LEU A 270 -10.92 38.31 -19.36
CA LEU A 270 -11.35 37.80 -18.03
C LEU A 270 -11.34 36.26 -18.01
N SER A 271 -10.96 35.73 -16.86
CA SER A 271 -10.51 34.38 -16.53
C SER A 271 -11.59 33.30 -16.37
N SER A 272 -11.16 32.07 -16.68
CA SER A 272 -11.45 30.79 -16.01
C SER A 272 -12.90 30.26 -16.04
N GLY A 273 -13.16 29.31 -16.94
CA GLY A 273 -14.42 28.53 -16.93
C GLY A 273 -14.65 27.58 -18.11
N THR A 274 -13.83 27.61 -19.17
CA THR A 274 -14.19 26.99 -20.47
C THR A 274 -13.28 25.87 -20.98
N GLU A 275 -12.16 25.55 -20.32
CA GLU A 275 -11.24 24.51 -20.82
C GLU A 275 -11.71 23.07 -20.54
N THR A 276 -12.48 22.85 -19.46
CA THR A 276 -12.94 21.50 -19.08
C THR A 276 -14.01 20.96 -20.04
N THR A 277 -14.88 21.84 -20.55
CA THR A 277 -15.96 21.45 -21.48
C THR A 277 -15.42 21.04 -22.86
N GLY A 278 -14.40 21.74 -23.35
CA GLY A 278 -13.77 21.43 -24.64
C GLY A 278 -13.07 20.07 -24.65
N HIS A 279 -12.41 19.70 -23.55
CA HIS A 279 -11.72 18.41 -23.44
C HIS A 279 -12.71 17.24 -23.39
N THR A 280 -13.83 17.39 -22.66
CA THR A 280 -14.89 16.37 -22.60
C THR A 280 -15.60 16.19 -23.95
N VAL A 281 -15.84 17.27 -24.69
CA VAL A 281 -16.43 17.20 -26.05
C VAL A 281 -15.47 16.52 -27.02
N ARG A 282 -14.17 16.82 -26.94
CA ARG A 282 -13.13 16.22 -27.79
C ARG A 282 -12.95 14.72 -27.52
N LEU A 283 -13.11 14.28 -26.26
CA LEU A 283 -13.12 12.87 -25.88
C LEU A 283 -14.36 12.13 -26.43
N ARG A 284 -15.54 12.75 -26.40
CA ARG A 284 -16.75 12.17 -26.99
C ARG A 284 -16.65 12.00 -28.50
N LEU A 285 -16.11 13.00 -29.20
CA LEU A 285 -15.88 12.90 -30.65
C LEU A 285 -14.89 11.80 -31.02
N LYS A 286 -13.82 11.62 -30.22
CA LYS A 286 -12.88 10.50 -30.40
C LYS A 286 -13.53 9.14 -30.12
N LEU A 287 -14.46 9.07 -29.17
CA LEU A 287 -15.21 7.86 -28.86
C LEU A 287 -16.13 7.48 -30.03
N ASP A 288 -16.86 8.44 -30.60
CA ASP A 288 -17.72 8.22 -31.77
C ASP A 288 -16.92 7.84 -33.02
N GLN A 289 -15.77 8.47 -33.23
CA GLN A 289 -14.87 8.11 -34.34
C GLN A 289 -14.34 6.68 -34.20
N LYS A 290 -13.93 6.28 -32.99
CA LYS A 290 -13.45 4.92 -32.71
C LYS A 290 -14.57 3.88 -32.77
N GLN A 291 -15.79 4.25 -32.40
CA GLN A 291 -16.98 3.41 -32.57
C GLN A 291 -17.28 3.16 -34.05
N GLY A 292 -17.11 4.18 -34.91
CA GLY A 292 -17.24 4.05 -36.36
C GLY A 292 -16.18 3.12 -36.97
N GLU A 293 -14.90 3.29 -36.60
CA GLU A 293 -13.81 2.41 -37.04
C GLU A 293 -14.02 0.96 -36.59
N LEU A 294 -14.53 0.74 -35.37
CA LEU A 294 -14.85 -0.58 -34.85
C LEU A 294 -15.96 -1.24 -35.66
N ASN A 295 -17.03 -0.51 -35.99
CA ASN A 295 -18.13 -1.02 -36.81
C ASN A 295 -17.69 -1.35 -38.25
N GLN A 296 -16.76 -0.57 -38.80
CA GLN A 296 -16.20 -0.84 -40.12
C GLN A 296 -15.34 -2.12 -40.12
N LEU A 297 -14.46 -2.28 -39.12
CA LEU A 297 -13.68 -3.52 -38.95
C LEU A 297 -14.57 -4.73 -38.70
N LEU A 298 -15.66 -4.55 -37.94
CA LEU A 298 -16.66 -5.59 -37.71
C LEU A 298 -17.32 -6.04 -39.02
N SER A 299 -17.62 -5.10 -39.92
CA SER A 299 -18.20 -5.40 -41.23
C SER A 299 -17.21 -6.12 -42.16
N GLU A 300 -15.92 -5.76 -42.13
CA GLU A 300 -14.88 -6.44 -42.91
C GLU A 300 -14.63 -7.86 -42.39
N VAL A 301 -14.61 -8.06 -41.07
CA VAL A 301 -14.50 -9.40 -40.47
C VAL A 301 -15.73 -10.24 -40.83
N ARG A 302 -16.94 -9.65 -40.82
CA ARG A 302 -18.17 -10.32 -41.23
C ARG A 302 -18.12 -10.78 -42.69
N LEU A 303 -17.64 -9.94 -43.60
CA LEU A 303 -17.46 -10.29 -45.01
C LEU A 303 -16.44 -11.40 -45.21
N LYS A 304 -15.27 -11.32 -44.55
CA LYS A 304 -14.24 -12.36 -44.62
C LYS A 304 -14.69 -13.69 -44.02
N PHE A 305 -15.55 -13.66 -43.01
CA PHE A 305 -16.12 -14.88 -42.41
C PHE A 305 -17.15 -15.52 -43.34
N CYS A 306 -17.98 -14.71 -44.00
CA CYS A 306 -18.98 -15.16 -44.97
C CYS A 306 -18.34 -15.77 -46.22
N GLU A 307 -17.23 -15.20 -46.70
CA GLU A 307 -16.45 -15.70 -47.85
C GLU A 307 -15.76 -17.05 -47.54
N ARG A 308 -15.45 -17.32 -46.26
CA ARG A 308 -14.73 -18.53 -45.83
C ARG A 308 -15.64 -19.70 -45.44
N THR A 309 -16.92 -19.46 -45.16
CA THR A 309 -17.86 -20.49 -44.66
C THR A 309 -19.06 -20.73 -45.57
N GLY A 310 -19.32 -19.86 -46.56
CA GLY A 310 -20.33 -20.10 -47.59
C GLY A 310 -21.78 -20.06 -47.10
N ASP A 311 -22.04 -19.66 -45.85
CA ASP A 311 -23.39 -19.64 -45.27
C ASP A 311 -23.59 -18.40 -44.37
N ALA A 312 -24.50 -17.52 -44.79
CA ALA A 312 -24.77 -16.24 -44.13
C ALA A 312 -25.50 -16.39 -42.78
N THR A 313 -26.00 -17.58 -42.47
CA THR A 313 -26.81 -17.86 -41.27
C THR A 313 -25.98 -18.15 -40.01
N SER A 314 -24.66 -18.38 -40.14
CA SER A 314 -23.79 -18.73 -39.00
C SER A 314 -23.27 -17.50 -38.21
N PHE A 315 -23.33 -16.30 -38.80
CA PHE A 315 -22.77 -15.10 -38.16
C PHE A 315 -23.66 -14.54 -37.04
N GLU A 316 -24.99 -14.63 -37.14
CA GLU A 316 -25.88 -14.19 -36.06
C GLU A 316 -25.78 -15.09 -34.82
N GLY A 317 -25.50 -16.39 -34.98
CA GLY A 317 -25.27 -17.31 -33.86
C GLY A 317 -23.97 -17.04 -33.12
N ALA A 318 -22.87 -16.76 -33.83
CA ALA A 318 -21.59 -16.43 -33.22
C ALA A 318 -21.58 -15.01 -32.61
N PHE A 319 -22.35 -14.06 -33.17
CA PHE A 319 -22.47 -12.73 -32.58
C PHE A 319 -23.34 -12.74 -31.32
N TYR A 320 -24.43 -13.52 -31.28
CA TYR A 320 -25.25 -13.69 -30.07
C TYR A 320 -24.44 -14.27 -28.90
N ASP A 321 -23.50 -15.18 -29.18
CA ASP A 321 -22.64 -15.79 -28.15
C ASP A 321 -21.55 -14.83 -27.63
N VAL A 322 -21.08 -13.90 -28.47
CA VAL A 322 -20.10 -12.87 -28.08
C VAL A 322 -20.76 -11.67 -27.39
N THR A 323 -21.97 -11.24 -27.77
CA THR A 323 -22.71 -10.20 -27.03
C THR A 323 -23.22 -10.69 -25.68
N ASN A 324 -23.58 -11.97 -25.55
CA ASN A 324 -23.91 -12.56 -24.25
C ASN A 324 -22.68 -12.70 -23.32
N HIS A 325 -21.46 -12.64 -23.85
CA HIS A 325 -20.21 -12.61 -23.07
C HIS A 325 -19.74 -11.20 -22.70
N VAL A 326 -20.47 -10.16 -23.11
CA VAL A 326 -20.26 -8.76 -22.70
C VAL A 326 -21.39 -8.26 -21.80
N GLU A 327 -22.54 -8.95 -21.76
CA GLU A 327 -23.64 -8.72 -20.78
C GLU A 327 -23.77 -9.78 -19.67
N GLN A 328 -22.80 -10.70 -19.55
CA GLN A 328 -22.50 -11.42 -18.30
C GLN A 328 -21.11 -11.02 -17.82
#